data_AF-A0A6I5NPB2-F1
#
_entry.id   AF-A0A6I5NPB2-F1
#
_cell.length_a   1.000
_cell.length_b   1.000
_cell.length_c   1.000
_cell.angle_alpha   90.00
_cell.angle_beta   90.00
_cell.angle_gamma   90.00
#
_symmetry.space_group_name_H-M   'P 1'
#
loop_
_entity.id
_entity.type
_entity.pdbx_description
1 polymer ?
#
loop_
_entity_poly.entity_id
_entity_poly.type
_entity_poly.pdbx_seq_one_letter_code
_entity_poly.pdbx_strand_id
1 'polypeptide(L)'
;MARSSVQPKSSLGSPQTKVRLPLGWFWPLFWSGLMVGSGVLGLWALAWLTRIPPLPDCEDVTAASADGDRLICAQSALRSGSAKSLIQAVQLAANYAPTHPLYGETQPVLLESSERLLEKATEKMHEGDLETATEWAGQVPLDTPLREAAQSKVWDWQQEWKQGQSLENSIEQAIAARDWGAAGSDLQELKLLSSDYWVGQRHNELQQKKQLEETAWSQIEQARGLANTGNPDNVGQALVIAQRINLTSQAWHEAQEDIDRWSQNLLLYSFQRWELGDVEGAIAAVQKVPPDPNLAPEAQDLIKFSHATQLADQAQQKESGYLQLFKLMEAIRAADKIPTHSSFYQTAQQSKQAWQAELEDLRKLQFASNVASLRQSWAYDYAADVAWSVELERPRRLQAQTLIAHWQDEIERLEDRPFLIRARTLARKATIPALESAIAEARNVALGRALRIDAQTLIADWLDQIEVIQDQPILNEANQLASDDQLREAIAVAQQIQDDRALHAQAQAMIKDWTRTIQIEEDSPILEKAKSLAYRGSLTDAINTAAQIAPGRALHGEAQNAISLWEAERAYIWKLEAEEAAAEAAAEEQQAAPIESPSSEPMTQPPPPTIGN
;
A
#
# COMPACT_ATOMS: atom_id res chain seq x y z
N MET A 1 -49.68 21.56 -1.90
CA MET A 1 -49.56 22.72 -2.83
C MET A 1 -49.49 22.12 -4.24
N ALA A 2 -50.31 22.38 -5.26
CA ALA A 2 -51.42 23.28 -5.48
C ALA A 2 -52.40 22.66 -6.50
N ARG A 3 -53.69 22.87 -6.23
CA ARG A 3 -54.87 23.02 -7.13
C ARG A 3 -54.63 23.04 -8.66
N SER A 4 -55.49 22.34 -9.40
CA SER A 4 -56.31 22.98 -10.44
C SER A 4 -57.60 22.19 -10.74
N SER A 5 -58.67 22.95 -10.86
CA SER A 5 -60.09 22.59 -10.96
C SER A 5 -60.62 22.93 -12.34
N VAL A 6 -61.53 22.13 -12.94
CA VAL A 6 -62.60 22.66 -13.82
C VAL A 6 -63.86 21.80 -13.71
N GLN A 7 -64.99 22.51 -13.62
CA GLN A 7 -66.37 22.09 -13.40
C GLN A 7 -67.10 21.43 -14.59
N PRO A 8 -68.29 20.83 -14.36
CA PRO A 8 -69.20 20.32 -15.40
C PRO A 8 -70.11 21.43 -15.99
N LYS A 9 -70.61 21.22 -17.22
CA LYS A 9 -71.72 22.01 -17.78
C LYS A 9 -72.82 21.10 -18.34
N SER A 10 -74.01 21.35 -17.84
CA SER A 10 -75.33 20.85 -18.21
C SER A 10 -75.98 21.66 -19.34
N SER A 11 -77.19 21.23 -19.74
CA SER A 11 -78.22 21.92 -20.57
C SER A 11 -78.24 21.46 -22.03
N LEU A 12 -79.36 21.21 -22.73
CA LEU A 12 -80.77 21.62 -22.61
C LEU A 12 -81.69 20.56 -23.28
N GLY A 13 -82.96 20.51 -22.89
CA GLY A 13 -83.99 19.66 -23.49
C GLY A 13 -84.94 20.35 -24.47
N SER A 14 -85.53 19.53 -25.36
CA SER A 14 -86.81 19.67 -26.12
C SER A 14 -86.93 20.85 -27.13
N PRO A 15 -87.88 20.84 -28.10
CA PRO A 15 -88.95 19.86 -28.38
C PRO A 15 -89.02 19.35 -29.84
N GLN A 16 -89.66 18.19 -30.06
CA GLN A 16 -90.01 17.69 -31.39
C GLN A 16 -91.32 18.33 -31.89
N THR A 17 -91.25 19.09 -32.97
CA THR A 17 -92.39 19.56 -33.77
C THR A 17 -92.79 18.47 -34.78
N LYS A 18 -93.92 17.78 -34.53
CA LYS A 18 -94.49 16.82 -35.49
C LYS A 18 -95.20 17.57 -36.62
N VAL A 19 -94.53 17.71 -37.76
CA VAL A 19 -95.14 18.12 -39.03
C VAL A 19 -95.89 16.93 -39.62
N ARG A 20 -97.22 16.99 -39.70
CA ARG A 20 -98.01 16.02 -40.47
C ARG A 20 -98.16 16.53 -41.90
N LEU A 21 -97.38 15.95 -42.83
CA LEU A 21 -97.59 16.07 -44.27
C LEU A 21 -98.71 15.09 -44.72
N PRO A 22 -99.65 15.50 -45.58
CA PRO A 22 -100.75 14.65 -46.03
C PRO A 22 -100.25 13.50 -46.93
N LEU A 23 -100.90 12.35 -46.79
CA LEU A 23 -100.53 10.98 -47.20
C LEU A 23 -100.33 10.74 -48.73
N GLY A 24 -100.23 11.78 -49.56
CA GLY A 24 -100.20 11.66 -51.04
C GLY A 24 -98.81 11.61 -51.70
N TRP A 25 -97.69 11.84 -50.98
CA TRP A 25 -96.36 12.09 -51.57
C TRP A 25 -95.25 11.09 -51.19
N PHE A 26 -95.57 10.02 -50.45
CA PHE A 26 -94.57 9.07 -49.93
C PHE A 26 -93.87 8.22 -51.01
N TRP A 27 -94.60 7.88 -52.09
CA TRP A 27 -94.15 6.89 -53.06
C TRP A 27 -93.01 7.29 -54.01
N PRO A 28 -92.95 8.51 -54.56
CA PRO A 28 -91.83 8.88 -55.44
C PRO A 28 -90.49 9.08 -54.72
N LEU A 29 -90.49 9.49 -53.44
CA LEU A 29 -89.24 9.73 -52.68
C LEU A 29 -88.59 8.43 -52.18
N PHE A 30 -89.37 7.38 -51.97
CA PHE A 30 -88.85 6.10 -51.50
C PHE A 30 -87.94 5.42 -52.53
N TRP A 31 -88.35 5.42 -53.81
CA TRP A 31 -87.62 4.72 -54.86
C TRP A 31 -86.33 5.42 -55.29
N SER A 32 -86.27 6.75 -55.25
CA SER A 32 -85.03 7.49 -55.56
C SER A 32 -83.95 7.31 -54.49
N GLY A 33 -84.34 7.22 -53.20
CA GLY A 33 -83.40 6.94 -52.11
C GLY A 33 -82.76 5.55 -52.18
N LEU A 34 -83.49 4.55 -52.67
CA LEU A 34 -83.01 3.16 -52.72
C LEU A 34 -81.85 2.96 -53.70
N MET A 35 -81.87 3.62 -54.86
CA MET A 35 -80.84 3.47 -55.90
C MET A 35 -79.51 4.14 -55.52
N VAL A 36 -79.55 5.31 -54.86
CA VAL A 36 -78.33 5.98 -54.39
C VAL A 36 -77.73 5.25 -53.17
N GLY A 37 -78.58 4.65 -52.34
CA GLY A 37 -78.15 3.90 -51.16
C GLY A 37 -77.26 2.69 -51.47
N SER A 38 -77.48 1.97 -52.58
CA SER A 38 -76.73 0.73 -52.85
C SER A 38 -75.29 0.98 -53.31
N GLY A 39 -75.03 2.06 -54.05
CA GLY A 39 -73.69 2.40 -54.55
C GLY A 39 -72.71 2.82 -53.45
N VAL A 40 -73.21 3.54 -52.42
CA VAL A 40 -72.39 4.00 -51.29
C VAL A 40 -71.97 2.83 -50.38
N LEU A 41 -72.85 1.84 -50.22
CA LEU A 41 -72.56 0.65 -49.40
C LEU A 41 -71.45 -0.22 -50.01
N GLY A 42 -71.37 -0.31 -51.34
CA GLY A 42 -70.35 -1.11 -52.03
C GLY A 42 -68.91 -0.61 -51.81
N LEU A 43 -68.69 0.71 -51.89
CA LEU A 43 -67.37 1.31 -51.65
C LEU A 43 -66.94 1.23 -50.18
N TRP A 44 -67.90 1.33 -49.26
CA TRP A 44 -67.63 1.23 -47.82
C TRP A 44 -67.21 -0.18 -47.41
N ALA A 45 -67.83 -1.21 -48.00
CA ALA A 45 -67.47 -2.61 -47.78
C ALA A 45 -66.02 -2.92 -48.22
N LEU A 46 -65.57 -2.37 -49.34
CA LEU A 46 -64.23 -2.62 -49.89
C LEU A 46 -63.12 -1.89 -49.11
N ALA A 47 -63.41 -0.69 -48.60
CA ALA A 47 -62.53 0.02 -47.68
C ALA A 47 -62.40 -0.66 -46.30
N TRP A 48 -63.45 -1.36 -45.85
CA TRP A 48 -63.42 -2.10 -44.59
C TRP A 48 -62.63 -3.41 -44.69
N LEU A 49 -62.71 -4.11 -45.82
CA LEU A 49 -61.96 -5.34 -46.09
C LEU A 49 -60.44 -5.12 -46.27
N THR A 50 -59.98 -3.89 -46.50
CA THR A 50 -58.55 -3.56 -46.73
C THR A 50 -57.87 -2.92 -45.52
N ARG A 51 -58.57 -2.73 -44.40
CA ARG A 51 -57.94 -2.31 -43.14
C ARG A 51 -57.26 -3.50 -42.46
N ILE A 52 -55.94 -3.40 -42.25
CA ILE A 52 -55.19 -4.31 -41.39
C ILE A 52 -55.81 -4.22 -39.98
N PRO A 53 -56.22 -5.35 -39.37
CA PRO A 53 -56.73 -5.35 -38.00
C PRO A 53 -55.67 -4.80 -37.03
N PRO A 54 -56.06 -4.00 -36.02
CA PRO A 54 -55.11 -3.51 -35.02
C PRO A 54 -54.53 -4.69 -34.22
N LEU A 55 -53.26 -4.58 -33.82
CA LEU A 55 -52.64 -5.54 -32.90
C LEU A 55 -53.47 -5.64 -31.61
N PRO A 56 -53.64 -6.84 -31.03
CA PRO A 56 -54.40 -7.02 -29.80
C PRO A 56 -53.73 -6.30 -28.63
N ASP A 57 -54.54 -5.73 -27.73
CA ASP A 57 -54.06 -5.21 -26.47
C ASP A 57 -53.74 -6.38 -25.52
N CYS A 58 -52.46 -6.64 -25.31
CA CYS A 58 -51.98 -7.79 -24.54
C CYS A 58 -52.27 -7.68 -23.03
N GLU A 59 -52.84 -6.56 -22.54
CA GLU A 59 -53.30 -6.42 -21.16
C GLU A 59 -54.61 -7.17 -20.89
N ASP A 60 -55.48 -7.33 -21.91
CA ASP A 60 -56.82 -7.92 -21.77
C ASP A 60 -56.93 -9.36 -22.31
N VAL A 61 -55.82 -9.94 -22.79
CA VAL A 61 -55.79 -11.27 -23.39
C VAL A 61 -55.89 -12.36 -22.31
N THR A 62 -56.91 -13.21 -22.43
CA THR A 62 -57.18 -14.34 -21.54
C THR A 62 -57.17 -15.65 -22.32
N ALA A 63 -57.29 -16.79 -21.63
CA ALA A 63 -57.41 -18.10 -22.28
C ALA A 63 -58.63 -18.22 -23.23
N ALA A 64 -59.59 -17.29 -23.19
CA ALA A 64 -60.79 -17.25 -24.02
C ALA A 64 -60.68 -16.36 -25.27
N SER A 65 -59.58 -15.62 -25.45
CA SER A 65 -59.36 -14.80 -26.65
C SER A 65 -58.97 -15.66 -27.86
N ALA A 66 -58.99 -15.07 -29.05
CA ALA A 66 -58.61 -15.78 -30.27
C ALA A 66 -57.18 -16.33 -30.19
N ASP A 67 -56.96 -17.55 -30.69
CA ASP A 67 -55.67 -18.25 -30.56
C ASP A 67 -54.50 -17.51 -31.23
N GLY A 68 -54.77 -16.77 -32.31
CA GLY A 68 -53.77 -15.90 -32.94
C GLY A 68 -53.33 -14.74 -32.05
N ASP A 69 -54.25 -14.11 -31.32
CA ASP A 69 -53.96 -13.01 -30.40
C ASP A 69 -53.17 -13.52 -29.19
N ARG A 70 -53.53 -14.70 -28.68
CA ARG A 70 -52.81 -15.38 -27.59
C ARG A 70 -51.36 -15.67 -27.96
N LEU A 71 -51.12 -16.19 -29.16
CA LEU A 71 -49.76 -16.47 -29.64
C LEU A 71 -48.93 -15.19 -29.82
N ILE A 72 -49.50 -14.13 -30.41
CA ILE A 72 -48.80 -12.84 -30.58
C ILE A 72 -48.43 -12.24 -29.23
N CYS A 73 -49.33 -12.30 -28.25
CA CYS A 73 -49.07 -11.80 -26.91
C CYS A 73 -48.13 -12.71 -26.11
N ALA A 74 -48.16 -14.03 -26.30
CA ALA A 74 -47.18 -14.93 -25.70
C ALA A 74 -45.77 -14.64 -26.22
N GLN A 75 -45.61 -14.43 -27.53
CA GLN A 75 -44.33 -14.05 -28.14
C GLN A 75 -43.83 -12.68 -27.68
N SER A 76 -44.71 -11.70 -27.52
CA SER A 76 -44.32 -10.37 -27.02
C SER A 76 -43.88 -10.44 -25.55
N ALA A 77 -44.57 -11.24 -24.73
CA ALA A 77 -44.25 -11.43 -23.33
C ALA A 77 -42.93 -12.21 -23.12
N LEU A 78 -42.63 -13.18 -23.99
CA LEU A 78 -41.32 -13.85 -24.07
C LEU A 78 -40.18 -12.87 -24.41
N ARG A 79 -40.39 -11.96 -25.37
CA ARG A 79 -39.40 -10.93 -25.73
C ARG A 79 -39.13 -9.94 -24.59
N SER A 80 -40.15 -9.60 -23.80
CA SER A 80 -39.97 -8.73 -22.63
C SER A 80 -39.03 -9.36 -21.58
N GLY A 81 -39.10 -10.68 -21.38
CA GLY A 81 -38.15 -11.43 -20.55
C GLY A 81 -38.21 -11.14 -19.04
N SER A 82 -39.17 -10.34 -18.57
CA SER A 82 -39.42 -10.16 -17.13
C SER A 82 -40.07 -11.42 -16.55
N ALA A 83 -39.88 -11.71 -15.26
CA ALA A 83 -40.50 -12.90 -14.64
C ALA A 83 -42.04 -12.90 -14.82
N LYS A 84 -42.70 -11.76 -14.60
CA LYS A 84 -44.15 -11.60 -14.81
C LYS A 84 -44.56 -11.87 -16.26
N SER A 85 -43.81 -11.33 -17.23
CA SER A 85 -44.11 -11.55 -18.66
C SER A 85 -43.80 -12.99 -19.10
N LEU A 86 -42.78 -13.64 -18.53
CA LEU A 86 -42.49 -15.05 -18.78
C LEU A 86 -43.61 -15.95 -18.24
N ILE A 87 -44.12 -15.69 -17.03
CA ILE A 87 -45.29 -16.39 -16.49
C ILE A 87 -46.50 -16.21 -17.43
N GLN A 88 -46.75 -14.98 -17.90
CA GLN A 88 -47.82 -14.70 -18.85
C GLN A 88 -47.62 -15.46 -20.18
N ALA A 89 -46.38 -15.48 -20.71
CA ALA A 89 -46.05 -16.20 -21.94
C ALA A 89 -46.30 -17.72 -21.79
N VAL A 90 -45.89 -18.30 -20.68
CA VAL A 90 -46.13 -19.70 -20.32
C VAL A 90 -47.63 -19.99 -20.25
N GLN A 91 -48.40 -19.17 -19.54
CA GLN A 91 -49.84 -19.36 -19.38
C GLN A 91 -50.61 -19.23 -20.71
N LEU A 92 -50.21 -18.29 -21.58
CA LEU A 92 -50.85 -18.07 -22.88
C LEU A 92 -50.51 -19.17 -23.89
N ALA A 93 -49.27 -19.69 -23.87
CA ALA A 93 -48.79 -20.75 -24.76
C ALA A 93 -49.09 -22.18 -24.27
N ALA A 94 -49.56 -22.35 -23.03
CA ALA A 94 -49.95 -23.64 -22.48
C ALA A 94 -51.30 -24.14 -23.04
N ASN A 95 -51.53 -25.46 -22.93
CA ASN A 95 -52.82 -26.14 -23.19
C ASN A 95 -53.26 -26.22 -24.67
N TYR A 96 -52.33 -26.18 -25.63
CA TYR A 96 -52.65 -26.49 -27.03
C TYR A 96 -52.56 -28.00 -27.30
N ALA A 97 -53.65 -28.61 -27.75
CA ALA A 97 -53.64 -30.03 -28.14
C ALA A 97 -52.73 -30.25 -29.36
N PRO A 98 -52.09 -31.43 -29.51
CA PRO A 98 -51.23 -31.74 -30.67
C PRO A 98 -51.93 -31.63 -32.04
N THR A 99 -53.26 -31.70 -32.07
CA THR A 99 -54.09 -31.54 -33.27
C THR A 99 -54.41 -30.09 -33.62
N HIS A 100 -54.01 -29.14 -32.77
CA HIS A 100 -54.31 -27.71 -32.95
C HIS A 100 -53.43 -27.09 -34.06
N PRO A 101 -54.00 -26.25 -34.96
CA PRO A 101 -53.24 -25.66 -36.07
C PRO A 101 -51.99 -24.87 -35.65
N LEU A 102 -52.03 -24.20 -34.51
CA LEU A 102 -50.91 -23.40 -33.95
C LEU A 102 -50.00 -24.18 -33.00
N TYR A 103 -50.15 -25.50 -32.86
CA TYR A 103 -49.35 -26.30 -31.93
C TYR A 103 -47.84 -26.18 -32.22
N GLY A 104 -47.44 -26.25 -33.49
CA GLY A 104 -46.03 -26.14 -33.89
C GLY A 104 -45.40 -24.77 -33.59
N GLU A 105 -46.19 -23.70 -33.52
CA GLU A 105 -45.71 -22.33 -33.27
C GLU A 105 -45.73 -21.95 -31.79
N THR A 106 -46.65 -22.54 -31.01
CA THR A 106 -46.80 -22.29 -29.56
C THR A 106 -45.79 -23.07 -28.73
N GLN A 107 -45.41 -24.28 -29.15
CA GLN A 107 -44.49 -25.15 -28.41
C GLN A 107 -43.09 -24.53 -28.17
N PRO A 108 -42.41 -23.93 -29.17
CA PRO A 108 -41.14 -23.24 -28.92
C PRO A 108 -41.26 -22.10 -27.92
N VAL A 109 -42.36 -21.33 -27.99
CA VAL A 109 -42.62 -20.21 -27.07
C VAL A 109 -42.83 -20.73 -25.64
N LEU A 110 -43.59 -21.81 -25.48
CA LEU A 110 -43.83 -22.46 -24.19
C LEU A 110 -42.53 -23.00 -23.57
N LEU A 111 -41.70 -23.69 -24.37
CA LEU A 111 -40.42 -24.24 -23.91
C LEU A 111 -39.44 -23.13 -23.50
N GLU A 112 -39.21 -22.14 -24.37
CA GLU A 112 -38.26 -21.07 -24.11
C GLU A 112 -38.70 -20.19 -22.93
N SER A 113 -40.00 -19.87 -22.83
CA SER A 113 -40.52 -19.10 -21.70
C SER A 113 -40.43 -19.87 -20.39
N SER A 114 -40.68 -21.18 -20.39
CA SER A 114 -40.56 -22.03 -19.21
C SER A 114 -39.11 -22.19 -18.75
N GLU A 115 -38.16 -22.36 -19.69
CA GLU A 115 -36.73 -22.45 -19.40
C GLU A 115 -36.21 -21.16 -18.77
N ARG A 116 -36.48 -20.01 -19.41
CA ARG A 116 -36.07 -18.69 -18.89
C ARG A 116 -36.75 -18.35 -17.58
N LEU A 117 -37.99 -18.80 -17.36
CA LEU A 117 -38.67 -18.63 -16.07
C LEU A 117 -37.99 -19.48 -14.98
N LEU A 118 -37.58 -20.71 -15.29
CA LEU A 118 -36.87 -21.58 -14.35
C LEU A 118 -35.46 -21.06 -14.04
N GLU A 119 -34.79 -20.43 -14.99
CA GLU A 119 -33.54 -19.68 -14.75
C GLU A 119 -33.77 -18.52 -13.78
N LYS A 120 -34.80 -17.70 -14.02
CA LYS A 120 -35.19 -16.60 -13.12
C LYS A 120 -35.57 -17.07 -11.72
N ALA A 121 -36.25 -18.21 -11.62
CA ALA A 121 -36.53 -18.87 -10.34
C ALA A 121 -35.25 -19.33 -9.64
N THR A 122 -34.30 -19.87 -10.41
CA THR A 122 -32.97 -20.25 -9.88
C THR A 122 -32.23 -19.02 -9.36
N GLU A 123 -32.18 -17.91 -10.11
CA GLU A 123 -31.61 -16.64 -9.64
C GLU A 123 -32.21 -16.21 -8.29
N LYS A 124 -33.54 -16.29 -8.13
CA LYS A 124 -34.21 -15.97 -6.86
C LYS A 124 -33.77 -16.85 -5.70
N MET A 125 -33.55 -18.15 -5.93
CA MET A 125 -33.00 -19.05 -4.92
C MET A 125 -31.57 -18.66 -4.53
N HIS A 126 -30.74 -18.25 -5.49
CA HIS A 126 -29.38 -17.77 -5.24
C HIS A 126 -29.36 -16.42 -4.50
N GLU A 127 -30.42 -15.60 -4.63
CA GLU A 127 -30.64 -14.37 -3.85
C GLU A 127 -31.18 -14.62 -2.42
N GLY A 128 -31.55 -15.86 -2.08
CA GLY A 128 -32.13 -16.20 -0.78
C GLY A 128 -33.65 -16.11 -0.71
N ASP A 129 -34.34 -15.99 -1.85
CA ASP A 129 -35.79 -15.94 -1.94
C ASP A 129 -36.37 -17.28 -2.42
N LEU A 130 -36.35 -18.27 -1.53
CA LEU A 130 -36.89 -19.62 -1.80
C LEU A 130 -38.40 -19.57 -2.13
N GLU A 131 -39.15 -18.69 -1.47
CA GLU A 131 -40.60 -18.60 -1.65
C GLU A 131 -40.94 -18.23 -3.10
N THR A 132 -40.38 -17.12 -3.59
CA THR A 132 -40.57 -16.69 -4.98
C THR A 132 -39.99 -17.68 -5.98
N ALA A 133 -38.82 -18.28 -5.69
CA ALA A 133 -38.21 -19.28 -6.56
C ALA A 133 -39.12 -20.51 -6.77
N THR A 134 -39.69 -21.04 -5.68
CA THR A 134 -40.60 -22.20 -5.75
C THR A 134 -41.94 -21.85 -6.38
N GLU A 135 -42.46 -20.64 -6.16
CA GLU A 135 -43.66 -20.14 -6.81
C GLU A 135 -43.47 -20.07 -8.34
N TRP A 136 -42.39 -19.46 -8.81
CA TRP A 136 -42.12 -19.29 -10.24
C TRP A 136 -41.85 -20.61 -10.95
N ALA A 137 -41.06 -21.50 -10.33
CA ALA A 137 -40.85 -22.85 -10.86
C ALA A 137 -42.17 -23.67 -10.90
N GLY A 138 -43.08 -23.39 -9.97
CA GLY A 138 -44.42 -23.98 -9.93
C GLY A 138 -45.30 -23.64 -11.14
N GLN A 139 -45.05 -22.51 -11.81
CA GLN A 139 -45.81 -22.06 -12.99
C GLN A 139 -45.47 -22.85 -14.27
N VAL A 140 -44.41 -23.67 -14.27
CA VAL A 140 -44.04 -24.52 -15.40
C VAL A 140 -45.11 -25.61 -15.61
N PRO A 141 -45.82 -25.66 -16.76
CA PRO A 141 -46.95 -26.55 -16.98
C PRO A 141 -46.58 -28.04 -17.03
N LEU A 142 -47.56 -28.89 -16.73
CA LEU A 142 -47.38 -30.35 -16.62
C LEU A 142 -47.12 -31.05 -17.97
N ASP A 143 -47.55 -30.46 -19.08
CA ASP A 143 -47.41 -30.97 -20.44
C ASP A 143 -46.06 -30.60 -21.10
N THR A 144 -45.17 -29.93 -20.36
CA THR A 144 -43.82 -29.59 -20.83
C THR A 144 -42.77 -30.62 -20.42
N PRO A 145 -41.82 -30.95 -21.29
CA PRO A 145 -40.63 -31.76 -20.94
C PRO A 145 -39.82 -31.19 -19.76
N LEU A 146 -39.92 -29.89 -19.48
CA LEU A 146 -39.21 -29.21 -18.39
C LEU A 146 -39.84 -29.42 -17.01
N ARG A 147 -41.04 -30.01 -16.92
CA ARG A 147 -41.74 -30.17 -15.63
C ARG A 147 -40.95 -30.99 -14.62
N GLU A 148 -40.39 -32.11 -15.05
CA GLU A 148 -39.61 -33.00 -14.17
C GLU A 148 -38.35 -32.30 -13.64
N ALA A 149 -37.66 -31.57 -14.51
CA ALA A 149 -36.49 -30.76 -14.14
C ALA A 149 -36.85 -29.64 -13.16
N ALA A 150 -37.99 -28.95 -13.36
CA ALA A 150 -38.46 -27.92 -12.45
C ALA A 150 -38.82 -28.48 -11.06
N GLN A 151 -39.49 -29.64 -11.00
CA GLN A 151 -39.82 -30.29 -9.73
C GLN A 151 -38.57 -30.80 -8.99
N SER A 152 -37.60 -31.35 -9.72
CA SER A 152 -36.31 -31.75 -9.13
C SER A 152 -35.62 -30.54 -8.49
N LYS A 153 -35.50 -29.42 -9.22
CA LYS A 153 -34.90 -28.19 -8.70
C LYS A 153 -35.60 -27.69 -7.44
N VAL A 154 -36.94 -27.64 -7.44
CA VAL A 154 -37.71 -27.22 -6.25
C VAL A 154 -37.43 -28.14 -5.05
N TRP A 155 -37.35 -29.46 -5.27
CA TRP A 155 -37.02 -30.41 -4.21
C TRP A 155 -35.60 -30.18 -3.69
N ASP A 156 -34.61 -30.04 -4.58
CA ASP A 156 -33.21 -29.78 -4.22
C ASP A 156 -33.08 -28.49 -3.39
N TRP A 157 -33.70 -27.40 -3.84
CA TRP A 157 -33.72 -26.12 -3.13
C TRP A 157 -34.31 -26.23 -1.73
N GLN A 158 -35.42 -26.96 -1.57
CA GLN A 158 -36.06 -27.14 -0.26
C GLN A 158 -35.20 -27.98 0.70
N GLN A 159 -34.47 -28.98 0.21
CA GLN A 159 -33.55 -29.75 1.05
C GLN A 159 -32.34 -28.91 1.47
N GLU A 160 -31.72 -28.21 0.52
CA GLU A 160 -30.60 -27.33 0.78
C GLU A 160 -30.97 -26.24 1.78
N TRP A 161 -32.14 -25.63 1.63
CA TRP A 161 -32.62 -24.59 2.55
C TRP A 161 -32.79 -25.10 3.99
N LYS A 162 -33.34 -26.30 4.17
CA LYS A 162 -33.44 -26.93 5.50
C LYS A 162 -32.07 -27.20 6.09
N GLN A 163 -31.13 -27.68 5.27
CA GLN A 163 -29.76 -27.93 5.71
C GLN A 163 -29.05 -26.63 6.12
N GLY A 164 -29.13 -25.59 5.28
CA GLY A 164 -28.57 -24.27 5.57
C GLY A 164 -29.13 -23.66 6.85
N GLN A 165 -30.45 -23.73 7.07
CA GLN A 165 -31.08 -23.26 8.31
C GLN A 165 -30.62 -24.07 9.54
N SER A 166 -30.47 -25.38 9.41
CA SER A 166 -29.96 -26.22 10.51
C SER A 166 -28.53 -25.85 10.87
N LEU A 167 -27.67 -25.66 9.87
CA LEU A 167 -26.27 -25.24 10.06
C LEU A 167 -26.20 -23.85 10.69
N GLU A 168 -26.96 -22.88 10.18
CA GLU A 168 -27.03 -21.54 10.74
C GLU A 168 -27.39 -21.56 12.23
N ASN A 169 -28.46 -22.26 12.60
CA ASN A 169 -28.87 -22.38 14.01
C ASN A 169 -27.78 -23.02 14.88
N SER A 170 -27.08 -24.03 14.36
CA SER A 170 -25.98 -24.69 15.05
C SER A 170 -24.79 -23.75 15.26
N ILE A 171 -24.41 -23.00 14.22
CA ILE A 171 -23.34 -21.98 14.27
C ILE A 171 -23.68 -20.92 15.32
N GLU A 172 -24.91 -20.38 15.31
CA GLU A 172 -25.30 -19.36 16.27
C GLU A 172 -25.29 -19.86 17.72
N GLN A 173 -25.71 -21.11 17.95
CA GLN A 173 -25.64 -21.76 19.26
C GLN A 173 -24.20 -22.00 19.69
N ALA A 174 -23.33 -22.46 18.79
CA ALA A 174 -21.91 -22.69 19.06
C ALA A 174 -21.20 -21.37 19.40
N ILE A 175 -21.49 -20.28 18.69
CA ILE A 175 -21.00 -18.92 19.01
C ILE A 175 -21.45 -18.52 20.42
N ALA A 176 -22.73 -18.67 20.75
CA ALA A 176 -23.26 -18.34 22.08
C ALA A 176 -22.66 -19.20 23.19
N ALA A 177 -22.35 -20.47 22.90
CA ALA A 177 -21.69 -21.39 23.82
C ALA A 177 -20.16 -21.17 23.93
N ARG A 178 -19.58 -20.28 23.10
CA ARG A 178 -18.13 -20.06 22.94
C ARG A 178 -17.37 -21.27 22.40
N ASP A 179 -18.05 -22.15 21.68
CA ASP A 179 -17.44 -23.27 20.97
C ASP A 179 -17.01 -22.82 19.56
N TRP A 180 -15.88 -22.13 19.48
CA TRP A 180 -15.33 -21.62 18.23
C TRP A 180 -14.95 -22.73 17.24
N GLY A 181 -14.65 -23.93 17.75
CA GLY A 181 -14.32 -25.10 16.97
C GLY A 181 -15.53 -25.63 16.22
N ALA A 182 -16.63 -25.89 16.94
CA ALA A 182 -17.90 -26.33 16.35
C ALA A 182 -18.49 -25.28 15.39
N ALA A 183 -18.47 -24.00 15.76
CA ALA A 183 -18.91 -22.93 14.86
C ALA A 183 -18.06 -22.86 13.58
N GLY A 184 -16.76 -23.14 13.70
CA GLY A 184 -15.83 -23.19 12.56
C GLY A 184 -16.09 -24.38 11.63
N SER A 185 -16.36 -25.57 12.17
CA SER A 185 -16.70 -26.75 11.35
C SER A 185 -18.02 -26.55 10.60
N ASP A 186 -19.05 -26.05 11.28
CA ASP A 186 -20.36 -25.88 10.66
C ASP A 186 -20.33 -24.79 9.58
N LEU A 187 -19.50 -23.75 9.73
CA LEU A 187 -19.23 -22.76 8.68
C LEU A 187 -18.55 -23.38 7.45
N GLN A 188 -17.68 -24.37 7.63
CA GLN A 188 -17.08 -25.10 6.50
C GLN A 188 -18.12 -25.95 5.78
N GLU A 189 -19.01 -26.61 6.52
CA GLU A 189 -20.13 -27.35 5.95
C GLU A 189 -21.10 -26.43 5.18
N LEU A 190 -21.34 -25.22 5.68
CA LEU A 190 -22.20 -24.24 5.01
C LEU A 190 -21.65 -23.82 3.63
N LYS A 191 -20.33 -23.83 3.44
CA LYS A 191 -19.70 -23.56 2.13
C LYS A 191 -19.87 -24.70 1.12
N LEU A 192 -20.29 -25.89 1.56
CA LEU A 192 -20.53 -27.03 0.67
C LEU A 192 -21.93 -26.99 0.03
N LEU A 193 -22.79 -26.05 0.45
CA LEU A 193 -24.08 -25.79 -0.18
C LEU A 193 -23.89 -25.15 -1.57
N SER A 194 -24.95 -25.05 -2.37
CA SER A 194 -24.85 -24.66 -3.78
C SER A 194 -25.30 -23.22 -4.06
N SER A 195 -26.18 -22.66 -3.23
CA SER A 195 -26.72 -21.31 -3.37
C SER A 195 -25.72 -20.23 -2.96
N ASP A 196 -25.63 -19.17 -3.77
CA ASP A 196 -24.79 -18.00 -3.48
C ASP A 196 -25.20 -17.28 -2.19
N TYR A 197 -26.48 -17.35 -1.82
CA TYR A 197 -26.99 -16.81 -0.56
C TYR A 197 -26.33 -17.47 0.66
N TRP A 198 -26.25 -18.80 0.68
CA TRP A 198 -25.66 -19.53 1.81
C TRP A 198 -24.13 -19.40 1.83
N VAL A 199 -23.49 -19.67 0.68
CA VAL A 199 -22.03 -19.74 0.57
C VAL A 199 -21.38 -18.35 0.60
N GLY A 200 -22.05 -17.35 0.01
CA GLY A 200 -21.56 -15.99 -0.06
C GLY A 200 -22.06 -15.15 1.11
N GLN A 201 -23.36 -14.86 1.14
CA GLN A 201 -23.90 -13.87 2.06
C GLN A 201 -23.91 -14.37 3.51
N ARG A 202 -24.68 -15.43 3.82
CA ARG A 202 -24.87 -15.91 5.20
C ARG A 202 -23.59 -16.41 5.82
N HIS A 203 -22.77 -17.15 5.07
CA HIS A 203 -21.46 -17.57 5.53
C HIS A 203 -20.60 -16.38 5.99
N ASN A 204 -20.52 -15.31 5.19
CA ASN A 204 -19.70 -14.15 5.55
C ASN A 204 -20.23 -13.42 6.77
N GLU A 205 -21.56 -13.25 6.89
CA GLU A 205 -22.21 -12.63 8.05
C GLU A 205 -21.93 -13.45 9.33
N LEU A 206 -22.10 -14.77 9.27
CA LEU A 206 -21.86 -15.66 10.41
C LEU A 206 -20.37 -15.75 10.78
N GLN A 207 -19.47 -15.77 9.79
CA GLN A 207 -18.03 -15.73 10.04
C GLN A 207 -17.62 -14.43 10.75
N GLN A 208 -18.16 -13.27 10.31
CA GLN A 208 -17.90 -11.99 10.97
C GLN A 208 -18.42 -11.98 12.41
N LYS A 209 -19.64 -12.49 12.64
CA LYS A 209 -20.22 -12.62 13.98
C LYS A 209 -19.37 -13.49 14.89
N LYS A 210 -18.93 -14.67 14.41
CA LYS A 210 -18.00 -15.56 15.12
C LYS A 210 -16.71 -14.83 15.48
N GLN A 211 -16.05 -14.22 14.50
CA GLN A 211 -14.75 -13.56 14.72
C GLN A 211 -14.86 -12.40 15.71
N LEU A 212 -15.94 -11.62 15.62
CA LEU A 212 -16.20 -10.51 16.54
C LEU A 212 -16.31 -11.01 17.98
N GLU A 213 -17.10 -12.05 18.22
CA GLU A 213 -17.27 -12.63 19.56
C GLU A 213 -16.01 -13.33 20.06
N GLU A 214 -15.35 -14.14 19.23
CA GLU A 214 -14.11 -14.83 19.60
C GLU A 214 -13.00 -13.86 20.01
N THR A 215 -12.84 -12.77 19.24
CA THR A 215 -11.86 -11.72 19.56
C THR A 215 -12.22 -11.00 20.85
N ALA A 216 -13.50 -10.66 21.05
CA ALA A 216 -13.96 -9.97 22.24
C ALA A 216 -13.76 -10.82 23.51
N TRP A 217 -14.07 -12.12 23.44
CA TRP A 217 -13.84 -13.06 24.54
C TRP A 217 -12.35 -13.24 24.86
N SER A 218 -11.50 -13.39 23.83
CA SER A 218 -10.05 -13.48 24.01
C SER A 218 -9.48 -12.25 24.71
N GLN A 219 -9.94 -11.04 24.35
CA GLN A 219 -9.53 -9.80 24.99
C GLN A 219 -9.92 -9.74 26.48
N ILE A 220 -11.14 -10.17 26.82
CA ILE A 220 -11.60 -10.19 28.22
C ILE A 220 -10.80 -11.19 29.03
N GLU A 221 -10.53 -12.38 28.50
CA GLU A 221 -9.73 -13.39 29.21
C GLU A 221 -8.30 -12.90 29.44
N GLN A 222 -7.71 -12.24 28.45
CA GLN A 222 -6.40 -11.59 28.60
C GLN A 222 -6.44 -10.51 29.69
N ALA A 223 -7.46 -9.64 29.67
CA ALA A 223 -7.65 -8.59 30.67
C ALA A 223 -7.85 -9.18 32.08
N ARG A 224 -8.67 -10.23 32.23
CA ARG A 224 -8.84 -10.97 33.49
C ARG A 224 -7.53 -11.56 33.98
N GLY A 225 -6.74 -12.16 33.09
CA GLY A 225 -5.42 -12.69 33.42
C GLY A 225 -4.48 -11.64 34.02
N LEU A 226 -4.45 -10.43 33.43
CA LEU A 226 -3.67 -9.31 33.94
C LEU A 226 -4.22 -8.78 35.27
N ALA A 227 -5.53 -8.55 35.37
CA ALA A 227 -6.14 -7.99 36.56
C ALA A 227 -6.02 -8.92 37.78
N ASN A 228 -6.10 -10.25 37.57
CA ASN A 228 -5.97 -11.25 38.64
C ASN A 228 -4.58 -11.27 39.29
N THR A 229 -3.55 -10.67 38.66
CA THR A 229 -2.24 -10.52 39.29
C THR A 229 -2.25 -9.56 40.49
N GLY A 230 -3.28 -8.71 40.62
CA GLY A 230 -3.43 -7.74 41.70
C GLY A 230 -2.49 -6.52 41.63
N ASN A 231 -1.57 -6.48 40.66
CA ASN A 231 -0.70 -5.33 40.45
C ASN A 231 -1.50 -4.18 39.79
N PRO A 232 -1.51 -2.96 40.37
CA PRO A 232 -2.24 -1.81 39.80
C PRO A 232 -1.88 -1.48 38.34
N ASP A 233 -0.62 -1.66 37.93
CA ASP A 233 -0.22 -1.45 36.54
C ASP A 233 -0.85 -2.47 35.59
N ASN A 234 -0.94 -3.74 36.02
CA ASN A 234 -1.59 -4.80 35.25
C ASN A 234 -3.11 -4.62 35.22
N VAL A 235 -3.72 -4.15 36.32
CA VAL A 235 -5.14 -3.77 36.35
C VAL A 235 -5.40 -2.62 35.37
N GLY A 236 -4.50 -1.63 35.32
CA GLY A 236 -4.57 -0.56 34.32
C GLY A 236 -4.44 -1.07 32.89
N GLN A 237 -3.55 -2.02 32.62
CA GLN A 237 -3.44 -2.65 31.29
C GLN A 237 -4.69 -3.47 30.94
N ALA A 238 -5.28 -4.17 31.90
CA ALA A 238 -6.53 -4.90 31.73
C ALA A 238 -7.67 -3.96 31.28
N LEU A 239 -7.79 -2.79 31.90
CA LEU A 239 -8.76 -1.77 31.50
C LEU A 239 -8.51 -1.22 30.10
N VAL A 240 -7.25 -1.00 29.72
CA VAL A 240 -6.90 -0.55 28.36
C VAL A 240 -7.28 -1.60 27.30
N ILE A 241 -7.12 -2.90 27.61
CA ILE A 241 -7.61 -3.97 26.74
C ILE A 241 -9.14 -3.96 26.70
N ALA A 242 -9.78 -3.80 27.85
CA ALA A 242 -11.24 -3.81 27.94
C ALA A 242 -11.90 -2.68 27.13
N GLN A 243 -11.30 -1.49 27.10
CA GLN A 243 -11.77 -0.36 26.29
C GLN A 243 -11.80 -0.62 24.78
N ARG A 244 -11.11 -1.66 24.30
CA ARG A 244 -11.06 -2.02 22.86
C ARG A 244 -12.09 -3.09 22.48
N ILE A 245 -12.75 -3.69 23.46
CA ILE A 245 -13.79 -4.70 23.22
C ILE A 245 -14.96 -4.03 22.51
N ASN A 246 -15.52 -4.71 21.51
CA ASN A 246 -16.66 -4.19 20.79
C ASN A 246 -17.92 -4.13 21.68
N LEU A 247 -18.53 -2.94 21.82
CA LEU A 247 -19.70 -2.69 22.66
C LEU A 247 -20.94 -3.52 22.29
N THR A 248 -21.04 -3.99 21.04
CA THR A 248 -22.17 -4.82 20.59
C THR A 248 -21.99 -6.31 20.89
N SER A 249 -20.81 -6.72 21.36
CA SER A 249 -20.52 -8.12 21.68
C SER A 249 -21.22 -8.56 22.97
N GLN A 250 -21.53 -9.84 23.08
CA GLN A 250 -22.00 -10.46 24.32
C GLN A 250 -20.92 -10.40 25.40
N ALA A 251 -19.68 -10.66 24.98
CA ALA A 251 -18.47 -10.49 25.76
C ALA A 251 -18.43 -9.14 26.53
N TRP A 252 -18.70 -8.01 25.85
CA TRP A 252 -18.73 -6.70 26.49
C TRP A 252 -19.72 -6.62 27.65
N HIS A 253 -20.94 -7.14 27.48
CA HIS A 253 -21.98 -7.09 28.50
C HIS A 253 -21.56 -7.87 29.77
N GLU A 254 -20.89 -9.01 29.59
CA GLU A 254 -20.36 -9.79 30.72
C GLU A 254 -19.13 -9.16 31.37
N ALA A 255 -18.35 -8.36 30.64
CA ALA A 255 -17.17 -7.68 31.18
C ALA A 255 -17.49 -6.41 32.00
N GLN A 256 -18.72 -5.88 31.95
CA GLN A 256 -19.05 -4.62 32.64
C GLN A 256 -18.73 -4.68 34.14
N GLU A 257 -19.15 -5.75 34.82
CA GLU A 257 -18.87 -5.92 36.26
C GLU A 257 -17.37 -6.02 36.56
N ASP A 258 -16.62 -6.69 35.68
CA ASP A 258 -15.16 -6.78 35.81
C ASP A 258 -14.50 -5.41 35.64
N ILE A 259 -14.91 -4.65 34.63
CA ILE A 259 -14.41 -3.30 34.33
C ILE A 259 -14.70 -2.36 35.50
N ASP A 260 -15.90 -2.41 36.07
CA ASP A 260 -16.28 -1.57 37.21
C ASP A 260 -15.41 -1.88 38.43
N ARG A 261 -15.21 -3.17 38.74
CA ARG A 261 -14.35 -3.61 39.85
C ARG A 261 -12.90 -3.20 39.64
N TRP A 262 -12.35 -3.38 38.44
CA TRP A 262 -10.98 -2.99 38.10
C TRP A 262 -10.79 -1.48 38.17
N SER A 263 -11.77 -0.71 37.69
CA SER A 263 -11.79 0.75 37.74
C SER A 263 -11.76 1.25 39.17
N GLN A 264 -12.61 0.70 40.05
CA GLN A 264 -12.64 1.07 41.48
C GLN A 264 -11.31 0.75 42.18
N ASN A 265 -10.72 -0.43 41.93
CA ASN A 265 -9.43 -0.79 42.50
C ASN A 265 -8.31 0.15 42.05
N LEU A 266 -8.31 0.53 40.77
CA LEU A 266 -7.30 1.44 40.22
C LEU A 266 -7.48 2.88 40.70
N LEU A 267 -8.72 3.33 40.92
CA LEU A 267 -9.04 4.62 41.52
C LEU A 267 -8.60 4.67 42.99
N LEU A 268 -8.79 3.60 43.76
CA LEU A 268 -8.29 3.55 45.14
C LEU A 268 -6.75 3.68 45.17
N TYR A 269 -6.06 2.98 44.27
CA TYR A 269 -4.61 3.09 44.12
C TYR A 269 -4.17 4.50 43.71
N SER A 270 -4.91 5.17 42.82
CA SER A 270 -4.57 6.54 42.40
C SER A 270 -4.71 7.53 43.56
N PHE A 271 -5.75 7.39 44.39
CA PHE A 271 -5.91 8.21 45.59
C PHE A 271 -4.76 8.00 46.59
N GLN A 272 -4.34 6.75 46.80
CA GLN A 272 -3.20 6.45 47.66
C GLN A 272 -1.91 7.13 47.16
N ARG A 273 -1.63 7.08 45.85
CA ARG A 273 -0.45 7.78 45.28
C ARG A 273 -0.56 9.29 45.44
N TRP A 274 -1.76 9.83 45.24
CA TRP A 274 -2.02 11.25 45.43
C TRP A 274 -1.70 11.70 46.87
N GLU A 275 -2.17 10.96 47.87
CA GLU A 275 -1.90 11.24 49.30
C GLU A 275 -0.41 11.17 49.65
N LEU A 276 0.35 10.32 48.94
CA LEU A 276 1.81 10.23 49.05
C LEU A 276 2.56 11.36 48.32
N GLY A 277 1.85 12.28 47.66
CA GLY A 277 2.43 13.37 46.87
C GLY A 277 2.81 13.00 45.45
N ASP A 278 2.55 11.76 45.03
CA ASP A 278 2.83 11.26 43.68
C ASP A 278 1.67 11.55 42.72
N VAL A 279 1.56 12.84 42.36
CA VAL A 279 0.50 13.38 41.50
C VAL A 279 0.55 12.77 40.10
N GLU A 280 1.73 12.68 39.49
CA GLU A 280 1.90 12.10 38.15
C GLU A 280 1.46 10.63 38.13
N GLY A 281 1.87 9.87 39.15
CA GLY A 281 1.48 8.48 39.32
C GLY A 281 -0.02 8.26 39.51
N ALA A 282 -0.67 9.14 40.27
CA ALA A 282 -2.13 9.13 40.45
C ALA A 282 -2.87 9.42 39.14
N ILE A 283 -2.44 10.44 38.40
CA ILE A 283 -3.00 10.81 37.09
C ILE A 283 -2.84 9.64 36.09
N ALA A 284 -1.64 9.05 36.01
CA ALA A 284 -1.36 7.94 35.08
C ALA A 284 -2.21 6.69 35.35
N ALA A 285 -2.56 6.42 36.62
CA ALA A 285 -3.49 5.35 36.96
C ALA A 285 -4.92 5.68 36.48
N VAL A 286 -5.38 6.90 36.73
CA VAL A 286 -6.74 7.37 36.39
C VAL A 286 -6.98 7.45 34.89
N GLN A 287 -5.97 7.80 34.09
CA GLN A 287 -6.09 7.84 32.62
C GLN A 287 -6.47 6.49 31.99
N LYS A 288 -6.17 5.39 32.68
CA LYS A 288 -6.51 4.03 32.22
C LYS A 288 -7.94 3.64 32.60
N VAL A 289 -8.63 4.44 33.41
CA VAL A 289 -10.00 4.18 33.88
C VAL A 289 -10.99 4.69 32.83
N PRO A 290 -11.92 3.86 32.34
CA PRO A 290 -12.99 4.30 31.46
C PRO A 290 -13.87 5.38 32.12
N PRO A 291 -14.41 6.33 31.34
CA PRO A 291 -15.34 7.32 31.88
C PRO A 291 -16.67 6.66 32.27
N ASP A 292 -16.98 6.65 33.56
CA ASP A 292 -18.27 6.19 34.10
C ASP A 292 -18.95 7.30 34.92
N PRO A 293 -20.17 7.75 34.55
CA PRO A 293 -20.91 8.77 35.29
C PRO A 293 -21.37 8.32 36.68
N ASN A 294 -21.37 7.02 36.99
CA ASN A 294 -21.80 6.48 38.27
C ASN A 294 -20.67 6.38 39.31
N LEU A 295 -19.44 6.74 38.95
CA LEU A 295 -18.31 6.79 39.89
C LEU A 295 -18.55 7.82 40.99
N ALA A 296 -17.93 7.61 42.15
CA ALA A 296 -17.98 8.56 43.26
C ALA A 296 -17.55 9.98 42.81
N PRO A 297 -18.18 11.06 43.32
CA PRO A 297 -17.87 12.44 42.91
C PRO A 297 -16.37 12.78 42.97
N GLU A 298 -15.68 12.29 43.99
CA GLU A 298 -14.24 12.49 44.18
C GLU A 298 -13.42 11.83 43.05
N ALA A 299 -13.81 10.64 42.61
CA ALA A 299 -13.17 9.96 41.47
C ALA A 299 -13.42 10.69 40.16
N GLN A 300 -14.65 11.20 39.96
CA GLN A 300 -14.96 12.01 38.80
C GLN A 300 -14.11 13.28 38.74
N ASP A 301 -13.86 13.93 39.88
CA ASP A 301 -13.05 15.13 39.94
C ASP A 301 -11.58 14.86 39.63
N LEU A 302 -11.02 13.75 40.11
CA LEU A 302 -9.67 13.33 39.74
C LEU A 302 -9.56 12.97 38.26
N ILE A 303 -10.57 12.32 37.67
CA ILE A 303 -10.64 12.05 36.23
C ILE A 303 -10.68 13.37 35.44
N LYS A 304 -11.50 14.34 35.84
CA LYS A 304 -11.54 15.67 35.20
C LYS A 304 -10.18 16.38 35.27
N PHE A 305 -9.51 16.32 36.42
CA PHE A 305 -8.19 16.90 36.59
C PHE A 305 -7.12 16.19 35.75
N SER A 306 -7.14 14.86 35.73
CA SER A 306 -6.28 14.02 34.91
C SER A 306 -6.44 14.35 33.42
N HIS A 307 -7.69 14.48 32.95
CA HIS A 307 -7.99 14.89 31.58
C HIS A 307 -7.48 16.31 31.28
N ALA A 308 -7.66 17.26 32.20
CA ALA A 308 -7.14 18.62 32.06
C ALA A 308 -5.60 18.61 31.90
N THR A 309 -4.92 17.80 32.71
CA THR A 309 -3.45 17.64 32.65
C THR A 309 -3.01 17.02 31.33
N GLN A 310 -3.69 15.97 30.88
CA GLN A 310 -3.41 15.34 29.59
C GLN A 310 -3.54 16.33 28.42
N LEU A 311 -4.55 17.20 28.43
CA LEU A 311 -4.70 18.26 27.41
C LEU A 311 -3.53 19.26 27.45
N ALA A 312 -3.06 19.63 28.64
CA ALA A 312 -1.90 20.51 28.79
C ALA A 312 -0.60 19.84 28.32
N ASP A 313 -0.39 18.57 28.66
CA ASP A 313 0.78 17.80 28.22
C ASP A 313 0.81 17.64 26.70
N GLN A 314 -0.35 17.38 26.08
CA GLN A 314 -0.46 17.34 24.63
C GLN A 314 -0.14 18.70 23.97
N ALA A 315 -0.45 19.82 24.63
CA ALA A 315 -0.08 21.16 24.15
C ALA A 315 1.44 21.41 24.18
N GLN A 316 2.20 20.62 24.94
CA GLN A 316 3.66 20.70 24.98
C GLN A 316 4.34 19.85 23.90
N GLN A 317 3.64 18.88 23.32
CA GLN A 317 4.17 18.06 22.23
C GLN A 317 4.34 18.87 20.93
N LYS A 318 5.11 18.34 19.99
CA LYS A 318 5.52 19.01 18.73
C LYS A 318 4.36 19.12 17.73
N GLU A 319 3.28 19.79 18.12
CA GLU A 319 2.08 20.05 17.34
C GLU A 319 2.10 21.44 16.68
N SER A 320 1.16 21.72 15.79
CA SER A 320 0.97 23.07 15.21
C SER A 320 0.69 24.10 16.30
N GLY A 321 1.31 25.28 16.20
CA GLY A 321 1.22 26.33 17.23
C GLY A 321 -0.21 26.68 17.64
N TYR A 322 -1.15 26.78 16.71
CA TYR A 322 -2.55 27.09 17.05
C TYR A 322 -3.26 25.96 17.82
N LEU A 323 -2.98 24.69 17.50
CA LEU A 323 -3.57 23.56 18.23
C LEU A 323 -3.07 23.51 19.67
N GLN A 324 -1.79 23.82 19.91
CA GLN A 324 -1.23 23.93 21.26
C GLN A 324 -2.00 24.97 22.09
N LEU A 325 -2.30 26.15 21.51
CA LEU A 325 -3.11 27.17 22.19
C LEU A 325 -4.51 26.65 22.55
N PHE A 326 -5.20 25.98 21.63
CA PHE A 326 -6.55 25.47 21.87
C PHE A 326 -6.57 24.40 22.96
N LYS A 327 -5.65 23.44 22.93
CA LYS A 327 -5.53 22.39 23.95
C LYS A 327 -5.26 22.96 25.33
N LEU A 328 -4.39 23.96 25.41
CA LEU A 328 -4.08 24.60 26.69
C LEU A 328 -5.26 25.44 27.23
N MET A 329 -6.03 26.11 26.36
CA MET A 329 -7.28 26.76 26.75
C MET A 329 -8.32 25.75 27.26
N GLU A 330 -8.41 24.59 26.61
CA GLU A 330 -9.30 23.51 27.05
C GLU A 330 -8.86 22.91 28.39
N ALA A 331 -7.56 22.69 28.58
CA ALA A 331 -6.98 22.25 29.84
C ALA A 331 -7.32 23.21 30.99
N ILE A 332 -7.10 24.52 30.78
CA ILE A 332 -7.45 25.58 31.76
C ILE A 332 -8.94 25.53 32.09
N ARG A 333 -9.82 25.40 31.08
CA ARG A 333 -11.27 25.33 31.28
C ARG A 333 -11.69 24.05 31.99
N ALA A 334 -11.04 22.92 31.72
CA ALA A 334 -11.31 21.65 32.39
C ALA A 334 -10.89 21.73 33.87
N ALA A 335 -9.75 22.34 34.17
CA ALA A 335 -9.30 22.59 35.55
C ALA A 335 -10.27 23.52 36.31
N ASP A 336 -10.82 24.52 35.63
CA ASP A 336 -11.75 25.50 36.23
C ASP A 336 -13.07 24.87 36.69
N LYS A 337 -13.47 23.76 36.06
CA LYS A 337 -14.69 23.02 36.42
C LYS A 337 -14.56 22.15 37.67
N ILE A 338 -13.35 22.04 38.25
CA ILE A 338 -13.14 21.26 39.46
C ILE A 338 -13.76 22.01 40.65
N PRO A 339 -14.68 21.39 41.41
CA PRO A 339 -15.35 22.06 42.52
C PRO A 339 -14.38 22.48 43.64
N THR A 340 -14.72 23.57 44.34
CA THR A 340 -13.91 24.09 45.47
C THR A 340 -13.81 23.17 46.68
N HIS A 341 -14.75 22.21 46.81
CA HIS A 341 -14.76 21.22 47.88
C HIS A 341 -13.95 19.95 47.55
N SER A 342 -13.44 19.84 46.31
CA SER A 342 -12.66 18.70 45.87
C SER A 342 -11.26 18.71 46.50
N SER A 343 -10.75 17.55 46.93
CA SER A 343 -9.38 17.40 47.44
C SER A 343 -8.31 17.76 46.40
N PHE A 344 -8.67 17.74 45.11
CA PHE A 344 -7.78 18.05 43.99
C PHE A 344 -7.79 19.54 43.61
N TYR A 345 -8.67 20.36 44.22
CA TYR A 345 -8.89 21.75 43.83
C TYR A 345 -7.63 22.61 43.93
N GLN A 346 -6.88 22.51 45.03
CA GLN A 346 -5.69 23.34 45.24
C GLN A 346 -4.63 23.07 44.17
N THR A 347 -4.31 21.80 43.92
CA THR A 347 -3.35 21.39 42.88
C THR A 347 -3.85 21.80 41.50
N ALA A 348 -5.16 21.64 41.22
CA ALA A 348 -5.74 22.08 39.96
C ALA A 348 -5.62 23.59 39.72
N GLN A 349 -5.82 24.43 40.76
CA GLN A 349 -5.63 25.87 40.63
C GLN A 349 -4.17 26.26 40.41
N GLN A 350 -3.22 25.56 41.05
CA GLN A 350 -1.79 25.76 40.81
C GLN A 350 -1.41 25.41 39.36
N SER A 351 -1.81 24.24 38.87
CA SER A 351 -1.59 23.83 37.47
C SER A 351 -2.25 24.80 36.49
N LYS A 352 -3.47 25.27 36.78
CA LYS A 352 -4.16 26.28 35.98
C LYS A 352 -3.35 27.58 35.86
N GLN A 353 -2.77 28.07 36.95
CA GLN A 353 -1.94 29.28 36.91
C GLN A 353 -0.68 29.08 36.05
N ALA A 354 -0.05 27.90 36.15
CA ALA A 354 1.09 27.55 35.31
C ALA A 354 0.70 27.50 33.81
N TRP A 355 -0.43 26.86 33.48
CA TRP A 355 -0.95 26.77 32.11
C TRP A 355 -1.38 28.13 31.56
N GLN A 356 -1.92 29.02 32.39
CA GLN A 356 -2.27 30.39 31.98
C GLN A 356 -1.04 31.19 31.55
N ALA A 357 0.05 31.08 32.32
CA ALA A 357 1.31 31.71 31.97
C ALA A 357 1.91 31.11 30.70
N GLU A 358 1.89 29.79 30.56
CA GLU A 358 2.34 29.11 29.34
C GLU A 358 1.54 29.56 28.11
N LEU A 359 0.22 29.77 28.26
CA LEU A 359 -0.65 30.28 27.19
C LEU A 359 -0.28 31.73 26.81
N GLU A 360 0.12 32.55 27.77
CA GLU A 360 0.61 33.91 27.51
C GLU A 360 1.94 33.89 26.75
N ASP A 361 2.88 33.04 27.17
CA ASP A 361 4.17 32.88 26.51
C ASP A 361 4.01 32.35 25.07
N LEU A 362 3.17 31.34 24.87
CA LEU A 362 2.86 30.82 23.53
C LEU A 362 2.24 31.89 22.63
N ARG A 363 1.34 32.73 23.16
CA ARG A 363 0.79 33.85 22.39
C ARG A 363 1.86 34.84 21.96
N LYS A 364 2.79 35.20 22.86
CA LYS A 364 3.94 36.06 22.56
C LYS A 364 4.83 35.44 21.49
N LEU A 365 5.22 34.17 21.65
CA LEU A 365 6.11 33.47 20.72
C LEU A 365 5.49 33.26 19.35
N GLN A 366 4.18 32.95 19.29
CA GLN A 366 3.47 32.82 18.02
C GLN A 366 3.37 34.17 17.29
N PHE A 367 3.09 35.24 18.03
CA PHE A 367 3.11 36.59 17.47
C PHE A 367 4.51 36.97 16.97
N ALA A 368 5.56 36.75 17.76
CA ALA A 368 6.94 36.98 17.37
C ALA A 368 7.32 36.19 16.10
N SER A 369 6.95 34.91 16.03
CA SER A 369 7.19 34.06 14.85
C SER A 369 6.46 34.57 13.61
N ASN A 370 5.23 35.07 13.76
CA ASN A 370 4.48 35.69 12.67
C ASN A 370 5.16 36.98 12.18
N VAL A 371 5.72 37.80 13.07
CA VAL A 371 6.49 38.98 12.67
C VAL A 371 7.78 38.56 11.96
N ALA A 372 8.55 37.62 12.53
CA ALA A 372 9.76 37.07 11.92
C ALA A 372 9.52 36.46 10.53
N SER A 373 8.30 35.95 10.27
CA SER A 373 7.93 35.41 8.95
C SER A 373 8.03 36.43 7.80
N LEU A 374 8.09 37.73 8.10
CA LEU A 374 8.35 38.80 7.13
C LEU A 374 9.77 38.76 6.54
N ARG A 375 10.70 38.03 7.17
CA ARG A 375 12.10 37.84 6.72
C ARG A 375 12.86 39.15 6.48
N GLN A 376 12.65 40.12 7.34
CA GLN A 376 13.35 41.39 7.36
C GLN A 376 14.18 41.49 8.64
N SER A 377 15.33 42.17 8.62
CA SER A 377 16.18 42.33 9.81
C SER A 377 15.41 42.95 10.98
N TRP A 378 14.71 44.07 10.77
CA TRP A 378 13.88 44.70 11.81
C TRP A 378 12.80 43.78 12.38
N ALA A 379 12.27 42.86 11.55
CA ALA A 379 11.22 41.94 11.96
C ALA A 379 11.77 40.82 12.84
N TYR A 380 13.00 40.35 12.55
CA TYR A 380 13.73 39.43 13.40
C TYR A 380 14.14 40.06 14.73
N ASP A 381 14.63 41.30 14.72
CA ASP A 381 14.96 42.04 15.94
C ASP A 381 13.74 42.21 16.85
N TYR A 382 12.62 42.68 16.28
CA TYR A 382 11.38 42.84 17.02
C TYR A 382 10.83 41.50 17.55
N ALA A 383 10.91 40.43 16.74
CA ALA A 383 10.51 39.11 17.18
C ALA A 383 11.38 38.63 18.36
N ALA A 384 12.70 38.84 18.28
CA ALA A 384 13.65 38.50 19.34
C ALA A 384 13.35 39.27 20.63
N ASP A 385 13.04 40.57 20.55
CA ASP A 385 12.63 41.39 21.70
C ASP A 385 11.37 40.86 22.38
N VAL A 386 10.36 40.48 21.59
CA VAL A 386 9.12 39.87 22.12
C VAL A 386 9.43 38.53 22.79
N ALA A 387 10.25 37.67 22.18
CA ALA A 387 10.63 36.39 22.78
C ALA A 387 11.49 36.57 24.05
N TRP A 388 12.31 37.62 24.12
CA TRP A 388 13.09 37.96 25.31
C TRP A 388 12.23 38.27 26.53
N SER A 389 11.00 38.76 26.32
CA SER A 389 10.02 39.06 27.38
C SER A 389 9.43 37.82 28.07
N VAL A 390 9.76 36.61 27.61
CA VAL A 390 9.42 35.35 28.30
C VAL A 390 10.39 35.18 29.47
N GLU A 391 9.88 35.15 30.71
CA GLU A 391 10.69 35.09 31.94
C GLU A 391 11.55 33.81 32.02
N LEU A 392 12.67 33.87 32.77
CA LEU A 392 13.66 32.79 32.81
C LEU A 392 13.12 31.48 33.42
N GLU A 393 12.21 31.56 34.39
CA GLU A 393 11.67 30.39 35.10
C GLU A 393 10.44 29.77 34.41
N ARG A 394 10.01 30.32 33.27
CA ARG A 394 8.81 29.86 32.56
C ARG A 394 9.11 28.63 31.70
N PRO A 395 8.15 27.70 31.52
CA PRO A 395 8.36 26.45 30.79
C PRO A 395 8.76 26.66 29.32
N ARG A 396 8.34 27.79 28.71
CA ARG A 396 8.60 28.10 27.29
C ARG A 396 9.89 28.91 27.08
N ARG A 397 10.70 29.11 28.11
CA ARG A 397 11.95 29.88 28.01
C ARG A 397 12.95 29.27 27.03
N LEU A 398 13.12 27.95 27.06
CA LEU A 398 14.02 27.25 26.15
C LEU A 398 13.59 27.48 24.68
N GLN A 399 12.28 27.36 24.41
CA GLN A 399 11.73 27.62 23.09
C GLN A 399 12.00 29.07 22.63
N ALA A 400 11.82 30.04 23.52
CA ALA A 400 12.12 31.44 23.25
C ALA A 400 13.62 31.63 22.89
N GLN A 401 14.53 31.03 23.65
CA GLN A 401 15.98 31.11 23.40
C GLN A 401 16.37 30.49 22.05
N THR A 402 15.79 29.35 21.70
CA THR A 402 16.03 28.71 20.39
C THR A 402 15.57 29.60 19.25
N LEU A 403 14.39 30.24 19.37
CA LEU A 403 13.87 31.16 18.37
C LEU A 403 14.75 32.42 18.24
N ILE A 404 15.19 32.99 19.36
CA ILE A 404 16.10 34.14 19.37
C ILE A 404 17.40 33.80 18.64
N ALA A 405 18.04 32.68 18.97
CA ALA A 405 19.27 32.24 18.31
C ALA A 405 19.05 32.04 16.80
N HIS A 406 17.94 31.40 16.43
CA HIS A 406 17.58 31.23 15.02
C HIS A 406 17.42 32.56 14.28
N TRP A 407 16.71 33.53 14.86
CA TRP A 407 16.51 34.83 14.23
C TRP A 407 17.81 35.65 14.15
N GLN A 408 18.71 35.51 15.13
CA GLN A 408 20.04 36.08 15.09
C GLN A 408 20.84 35.52 13.90
N ASP A 409 20.84 34.20 13.70
CA ASP A 409 21.48 33.60 12.52
C ASP A 409 20.87 34.12 11.21
N GLU A 410 19.55 34.32 11.14
CA GLU A 410 18.89 34.86 9.95
C GLU A 410 19.28 36.32 9.67
N ILE A 411 19.44 37.14 10.72
CA ILE A 411 19.98 38.50 10.58
C ILE A 411 21.41 38.43 10.01
N GLU A 412 22.28 37.59 10.59
CA GLU A 412 23.63 37.40 10.08
C GLU A 412 23.64 36.94 8.61
N ARG A 413 22.75 36.01 8.22
CA ARG A 413 22.60 35.60 6.82
C ARG A 413 22.22 36.75 5.91
N LEU A 414 21.31 37.63 6.34
CA LEU A 414 20.92 38.80 5.54
C LEU A 414 22.07 39.80 5.39
N GLU A 415 22.85 40.02 6.44
CA GLU A 415 24.03 40.91 6.44
C GLU A 415 25.17 40.35 5.57
N ASP A 416 25.41 39.04 5.64
CA ASP A 416 26.58 38.42 5.04
C ASP A 416 26.35 38.03 3.56
N ARG A 417 25.09 37.76 3.17
CA ARG A 417 24.74 37.32 1.81
C ARG A 417 25.25 38.24 0.69
N PRO A 418 25.21 39.58 0.80
CA PRO A 418 25.77 40.48 -0.21
C PRO A 418 27.25 40.23 -0.51
N PHE A 419 28.09 39.88 0.48
CA PHE A 419 29.49 39.54 0.26
C PHE A 419 29.61 38.32 -0.66
N LEU A 420 28.86 37.25 -0.37
CA LEU A 420 28.90 36.04 -1.19
C LEU A 420 28.33 36.24 -2.60
N ILE A 421 27.33 37.10 -2.78
CA ILE A 421 26.82 37.44 -4.11
C ILE A 421 27.88 38.19 -4.93
N ARG A 422 28.55 39.19 -4.33
CA ARG A 422 29.61 39.93 -5.00
C ARG A 422 30.80 39.03 -5.31
N ALA A 423 31.23 38.22 -4.36
CA ALA A 423 32.30 37.25 -4.52
C ALA A 423 32.05 36.31 -5.71
N ARG A 424 30.87 35.67 -5.77
CA ARG A 424 30.49 34.82 -6.90
C ARG A 424 30.45 35.56 -8.23
N THR A 425 30.03 36.82 -8.23
CA THR A 425 29.97 37.64 -9.44
C THR A 425 31.38 37.95 -9.97
N LEU A 426 32.33 38.24 -9.08
CA LEU A 426 33.74 38.43 -9.41
C LEU A 426 34.34 37.15 -10.00
N ALA A 427 34.09 35.99 -9.37
CA ALA A 427 34.62 34.70 -9.79
C ALA A 427 34.17 34.24 -11.20
N ARG A 428 33.05 34.76 -11.74
CA ARG A 428 32.53 34.38 -13.07
C ARG A 428 33.51 34.57 -14.22
N LYS A 429 34.47 35.49 -14.08
CA LYS A 429 35.47 35.74 -15.12
C LYS A 429 36.50 34.61 -15.22
N ALA A 430 36.62 33.75 -14.20
CA ALA A 430 37.54 32.61 -14.14
C ALA A 430 39.01 32.97 -14.47
N THR A 431 39.43 34.18 -14.13
CA THR A 431 40.84 34.60 -14.22
C THR A 431 41.45 34.70 -12.83
N ILE A 432 42.76 34.49 -12.69
CA ILE A 432 43.45 34.54 -11.40
C ILE A 432 43.12 35.84 -10.63
N PRO A 433 43.24 37.06 -11.23
CA PRO A 433 42.91 38.29 -10.50
C PRO A 433 41.44 38.39 -10.08
N ALA A 434 40.53 37.80 -10.86
CA ALA A 434 39.11 37.79 -10.54
C ALA A 434 38.79 36.81 -9.40
N LEU A 435 39.41 35.63 -9.40
CA LEU A 435 39.29 34.63 -8.33
C LEU A 435 39.90 35.13 -7.01
N GLU A 436 41.07 35.78 -7.06
CA GLU A 436 41.68 36.43 -5.88
C GLU A 436 40.75 37.51 -5.29
N SER A 437 40.14 38.35 -6.14
CA SER A 437 39.17 39.35 -5.69
C SER A 437 37.90 38.72 -5.10
N ALA A 438 37.45 37.59 -5.65
CA ALA A 438 36.31 36.83 -5.12
C ALA A 438 36.62 36.24 -3.74
N ILE A 439 37.81 35.66 -3.57
CA ILE A 439 38.30 35.14 -2.29
C ILE A 439 38.37 36.26 -1.24
N ALA A 440 38.92 37.43 -1.59
CA ALA A 440 38.98 38.58 -0.71
C ALA A 440 37.58 39.03 -0.27
N GLU A 441 36.62 39.06 -1.19
CA GLU A 441 35.23 39.44 -0.88
C GLU A 441 34.53 38.39 0.02
N ALA A 442 34.74 37.09 -0.22
CA ALA A 442 34.18 36.03 0.62
C ALA A 442 34.78 35.98 2.04
N ARG A 443 36.03 36.43 2.21
CA ARG A 443 36.67 36.55 3.54
C ARG A 443 36.06 37.63 4.43
N ASN A 444 35.26 38.55 3.87
CA ASN A 444 34.52 39.54 4.66
C ASN A 444 33.41 38.91 5.52
N VAL A 445 33.01 37.65 5.23
CA VAL A 445 32.14 36.88 6.11
C VAL A 445 32.94 36.43 7.34
N ALA A 446 32.60 36.99 8.51
CA ALA A 446 33.35 36.80 9.75
C ALA A 446 33.33 35.33 10.24
N LEU A 447 34.35 34.96 11.02
CA LEU A 447 34.41 33.63 11.66
C LEU A 447 33.27 33.47 12.68
N GLY A 448 32.65 32.29 12.69
CA GLY A 448 31.55 31.96 13.60
C GLY A 448 30.15 32.38 13.11
N ARG A 449 30.05 33.12 12.01
CA ARG A 449 28.75 33.53 11.45
C ARG A 449 28.06 32.44 10.64
N ALA A 450 26.74 32.57 10.51
CA ALA A 450 25.88 31.62 9.83
C ALA A 450 26.30 31.23 8.39
N LEU A 451 26.89 32.15 7.61
CA LEU A 451 27.36 31.89 6.23
C LEU A 451 28.86 31.60 6.11
N ARG A 452 29.58 31.42 7.22
CA ARG A 452 31.03 31.24 7.19
C ARG A 452 31.45 29.96 6.48
N ILE A 453 30.71 28.86 6.69
CA ILE A 453 31.01 27.57 6.06
C ILE A 453 30.88 27.70 4.53
N ASP A 454 29.79 28.28 4.05
CA ASP A 454 29.58 28.55 2.62
C ASP A 454 30.70 29.40 2.02
N ALA A 455 31.17 30.40 2.77
CA ALA A 455 32.30 31.23 2.36
C ALA A 455 33.60 30.42 2.27
N GLN A 456 33.87 29.52 3.21
CA GLN A 456 35.08 28.66 3.21
C GLN A 456 35.09 27.70 2.03
N THR A 457 33.95 27.09 1.72
CA THR A 457 33.82 26.20 0.56
C THR A 457 34.13 26.94 -0.72
N LEU A 458 33.53 28.11 -0.94
CA LEU A 458 33.82 28.92 -2.14
C LEU A 458 35.29 29.35 -2.22
N ILE A 459 35.89 29.70 -1.09
CA ILE A 459 37.31 30.07 -1.05
C ILE A 459 38.20 28.88 -1.45
N ALA A 460 37.93 27.68 -0.94
CA ALA A 460 38.65 26.48 -1.32
C ALA A 460 38.50 26.18 -2.82
N ASP A 461 37.27 26.19 -3.33
CA ASP A 461 36.99 25.94 -4.76
C ASP A 461 37.72 26.93 -5.68
N TRP A 462 37.82 28.20 -5.28
CA TRP A 462 38.52 29.22 -6.07
C TRP A 462 40.03 29.14 -5.95
N LEU A 463 40.57 28.68 -4.81
CA LEU A 463 41.99 28.39 -4.68
C LEU A 463 42.38 27.23 -5.60
N ASP A 464 41.62 26.14 -5.60
CA ASP A 464 41.84 25.00 -6.50
C ASP A 464 41.81 25.43 -7.97
N GLN A 465 40.85 26.29 -8.36
CA GLN A 465 40.79 26.83 -9.73
C GLN A 465 42.00 27.68 -10.10
N ILE A 466 42.52 28.49 -9.17
CA ILE A 466 43.75 29.27 -9.40
C ILE A 466 44.91 28.32 -9.66
N GLU A 467 45.06 27.28 -8.83
CA GLU A 467 46.13 26.30 -8.97
C GLU A 467 46.05 25.55 -10.30
N VAL A 468 44.84 25.14 -10.71
CA VAL A 468 44.61 24.53 -12.02
C VAL A 468 45.05 25.47 -13.15
N ILE A 469 44.64 26.75 -13.13
CA ILE A 469 45.03 27.71 -14.18
C ILE A 469 46.55 27.90 -14.23
N GLN A 470 47.22 27.89 -13.07
CA GLN A 470 48.67 28.07 -12.97
C GLN A 470 49.45 26.84 -13.45
N ASP A 471 48.97 25.63 -13.15
CA ASP A 471 49.70 24.38 -13.44
C ASP A 471 49.31 23.78 -14.79
N GLN A 472 48.19 24.18 -15.38
CA GLN A 472 47.74 23.68 -16.69
C GLN A 472 48.79 23.86 -17.80
N PRO A 473 49.53 24.99 -17.91
CA PRO A 473 50.61 25.12 -18.89
C PRO A 473 51.72 24.08 -18.72
N ILE A 474 52.08 23.73 -17.48
CA ILE A 474 53.11 22.71 -17.17
C ILE A 474 52.62 21.34 -17.64
N LEU A 475 51.36 20.98 -17.36
CA LEU A 475 50.78 19.74 -17.89
C LEU A 475 50.65 19.73 -19.40
N ASN A 476 50.34 20.87 -20.03
CA ASN A 476 50.25 20.96 -21.49
C ASN A 476 51.64 20.76 -22.13
N GLU A 477 52.69 21.35 -21.56
CA GLU A 477 54.07 21.14 -22.00
C GLU A 477 54.51 19.69 -21.81
N ALA A 478 54.24 19.09 -20.65
CA ALA A 478 54.54 17.68 -20.39
C ALA A 478 53.82 16.75 -21.39
N ASN A 479 52.54 17.02 -21.70
CA ASN A 479 51.79 16.28 -22.72
C ASN A 479 52.37 16.43 -24.12
N GLN A 480 52.81 17.63 -24.48
CA GLN A 480 53.42 17.88 -25.78
C GLN A 480 54.73 17.08 -25.92
N LEU A 481 55.60 17.15 -24.91
CA LEU A 481 56.83 16.35 -24.86
C LEU A 481 56.55 14.85 -24.95
N ALA A 482 55.50 14.36 -24.26
CA ALA A 482 55.13 12.96 -24.34
C ALA A 482 54.62 12.56 -25.73
N SER A 483 53.93 13.47 -26.42
CA SER A 483 53.45 13.25 -27.79
C SER A 483 54.58 13.26 -28.82
N ASP A 484 55.67 13.99 -28.52
CA ASP A 484 56.90 14.05 -29.30
C ASP A 484 57.87 12.89 -29.00
N ASP A 485 57.41 11.84 -28.31
CA ASP A 485 58.16 10.64 -27.87
C ASP A 485 59.28 10.93 -26.84
N GLN A 486 59.27 12.13 -26.25
CA GLN A 486 60.21 12.56 -25.21
C GLN A 486 59.66 12.28 -23.81
N LEU A 487 59.38 11.00 -23.53
CA LEU A 487 58.70 10.58 -22.30
C LEU A 487 59.48 10.88 -21.01
N ARG A 488 60.82 10.88 -21.05
CA ARG A 488 61.64 11.18 -19.86
C ARG A 488 61.57 12.65 -19.48
N GLU A 489 61.62 13.52 -20.49
CA GLU A 489 61.47 14.97 -20.35
C GLU A 489 60.04 15.32 -19.91
N ALA A 490 59.02 14.66 -20.49
CA ALA A 490 57.63 14.80 -20.07
C ALA A 490 57.42 14.47 -18.58
N ILE A 491 58.00 13.37 -18.10
CA ILE A 491 57.98 13.01 -16.68
C ILE A 491 58.62 14.11 -15.83
N ALA A 492 59.79 14.62 -16.22
CA ALA A 492 60.49 15.66 -15.47
C ALA A 492 59.70 16.97 -15.37
N VAL A 493 58.97 17.35 -16.45
CA VAL A 493 58.11 18.54 -16.44
C VAL A 493 56.86 18.32 -15.59
N ALA A 494 56.18 17.17 -15.72
CA ALA A 494 55.00 16.86 -14.89
C ALA A 494 55.33 16.74 -13.39
N GLN A 495 56.55 16.31 -13.03
CA GLN A 495 57.02 16.26 -11.64
C GLN A 495 57.19 17.63 -10.97
N GLN A 496 57.16 18.73 -11.74
CA GLN A 496 57.21 20.08 -11.18
C GLN A 496 55.93 20.45 -10.41
N ILE A 497 54.83 19.71 -10.63
CA ILE A 497 53.55 19.92 -9.94
C ILE A 497 53.60 19.26 -8.56
N GLN A 498 53.66 20.09 -7.53
CA GLN A 498 53.79 19.70 -6.12
C GLN A 498 52.58 18.93 -5.58
N ASP A 499 52.79 18.12 -4.54
CA ASP A 499 51.82 17.17 -3.97
C ASP A 499 50.55 17.82 -3.40
N ASP A 500 50.63 19.09 -3.01
CA ASP A 500 49.54 19.88 -2.42
C ASP A 500 48.68 20.61 -3.46
N ARG A 501 49.00 20.49 -4.74
CA ARG A 501 48.35 21.23 -5.83
C ARG A 501 47.20 20.45 -6.46
N ALA A 502 46.17 21.17 -6.93
CA ALA A 502 44.97 20.60 -7.54
C ALA A 502 45.24 19.62 -8.71
N LEU A 503 46.26 19.86 -9.54
CA LEU A 503 46.59 19.00 -10.70
C LEU A 503 47.56 17.85 -10.40
N HIS A 504 48.04 17.70 -9.17
CA HIS A 504 49.05 16.71 -8.81
C HIS A 504 48.61 15.27 -9.10
N ALA A 505 47.39 14.90 -8.70
CA ALA A 505 46.87 13.55 -8.92
C ALA A 505 46.81 13.19 -10.41
N GLN A 506 46.48 14.17 -11.26
CA GLN A 506 46.49 14.01 -12.72
C GLN A 506 47.92 13.86 -13.23
N ALA A 507 48.85 14.70 -12.78
CA ALA A 507 50.27 14.62 -13.14
C ALA A 507 50.87 13.25 -12.79
N GLN A 508 50.60 12.73 -11.58
CA GLN A 508 51.10 11.43 -11.13
C GLN A 508 50.55 10.26 -11.95
N ALA A 509 49.28 10.32 -12.34
CA ALA A 509 48.69 9.31 -13.23
C ALA A 509 49.43 9.26 -14.57
N MET A 510 49.70 10.43 -15.16
CA MET A 510 50.42 10.54 -16.43
C MET A 510 51.88 10.07 -16.31
N ILE A 511 52.59 10.47 -15.25
CA ILE A 511 53.96 10.02 -14.97
C ILE A 511 54.01 8.50 -14.86
N LYS A 512 53.04 7.88 -14.17
CA LYS A 512 52.96 6.42 -14.03
C LYS A 512 52.78 5.74 -15.38
N ASP A 513 51.90 6.27 -16.23
CA ASP A 513 51.65 5.72 -17.55
C ASP A 513 52.86 5.85 -18.47
N TRP A 514 53.52 7.02 -18.50
CA TRP A 514 54.75 7.22 -19.28
C TRP A 514 55.90 6.35 -18.79
N THR A 515 56.06 6.20 -17.47
CA THR A 515 57.06 5.32 -16.86
C THR A 515 56.83 3.88 -17.29
N ARG A 516 55.56 3.44 -17.32
CA ARG A 516 55.20 2.11 -17.80
C ARG A 516 55.56 1.92 -19.26
N THR A 517 55.28 2.89 -20.14
CA THR A 517 55.63 2.82 -21.56
C THR A 517 57.15 2.70 -21.76
N ILE A 518 57.95 3.52 -21.07
CA ILE A 518 59.42 3.43 -21.11
C ILE A 518 59.89 2.03 -20.67
N GLN A 519 59.35 1.51 -19.56
CA GLN A 519 59.74 0.18 -19.07
C GLN A 519 59.38 -0.94 -20.06
N ILE A 520 58.23 -0.86 -20.72
CA ILE A 520 57.84 -1.83 -21.75
C ILE A 520 58.83 -1.78 -22.92
N GLU A 521 59.17 -0.59 -23.39
CA GLU A 521 60.11 -0.41 -24.49
C GLU A 521 61.51 -0.93 -24.15
N GLU A 522 62.01 -0.66 -22.94
CA GLU A 522 63.31 -1.14 -22.44
C GLU A 522 63.34 -2.67 -22.26
N ASP A 523 62.27 -3.25 -21.72
CA ASP A 523 62.24 -4.67 -21.32
C ASP A 523 61.78 -5.60 -22.45
N SER A 524 61.04 -5.07 -23.44
CA SER A 524 60.48 -5.86 -24.54
C SER A 524 61.55 -6.64 -25.33
N PRO A 525 62.71 -6.05 -25.73
CA PRO A 525 63.76 -6.80 -26.41
C PRO A 525 64.35 -7.94 -25.56
N ILE A 526 64.40 -7.79 -24.23
CA ILE A 526 64.88 -8.83 -23.31
C ILE A 526 63.89 -9.99 -23.31
N LEU A 527 62.59 -9.68 -23.19
CA LEU A 527 61.53 -10.68 -23.18
C LEU A 527 61.41 -11.40 -24.53
N GLU A 528 61.48 -10.67 -25.64
CA GLU A 528 61.45 -11.26 -26.98
C GLU A 528 62.70 -12.11 -27.27
N LYS A 529 63.88 -11.69 -26.81
CA LYS A 529 65.09 -12.52 -26.86
C LYS A 529 64.90 -13.81 -26.05
N ALA A 530 64.37 -13.71 -24.84
CA ALA A 530 64.08 -14.86 -23.99
C ALA A 530 63.11 -15.84 -24.67
N LYS A 531 61.99 -15.34 -25.22
CA LYS A 531 61.03 -16.13 -26.01
C LYS A 531 61.72 -16.82 -27.18
N SER A 532 62.57 -16.10 -27.92
CA SER A 532 63.31 -16.67 -29.06
C SER A 532 64.30 -17.78 -28.68
N LEU A 533 64.88 -17.72 -27.47
CA LEU A 533 65.76 -18.76 -26.94
C LEU A 533 64.97 -20.01 -26.56
N ALA A 534 63.79 -19.82 -25.94
CA ALA A 534 62.89 -20.90 -25.60
C ALA A 534 62.41 -21.64 -26.87
N TYR A 535 62.01 -20.91 -27.91
CA TYR A 535 61.62 -21.50 -29.19
C TYR A 535 62.72 -22.33 -29.88
N ARG A 536 63.99 -22.06 -29.58
CA ARG A 536 65.14 -22.83 -30.10
C ARG A 536 65.53 -24.02 -29.21
N GLY A 537 64.78 -24.28 -28.15
CA GLY A 537 65.03 -25.36 -27.20
C GLY A 537 65.99 -25.02 -26.06
N SER A 538 66.56 -23.81 -26.00
CA SER A 538 67.40 -23.40 -24.86
C SER A 538 66.55 -22.79 -23.73
N LEU A 539 65.81 -23.65 -23.03
CA LEU A 539 64.88 -23.23 -21.97
C LEU A 539 65.59 -22.60 -20.78
N THR A 540 66.79 -23.07 -20.42
CA THR A 540 67.58 -22.50 -19.31
C THR A 540 68.08 -21.10 -19.61
N ASP A 541 68.58 -20.85 -20.83
CA ASP A 541 69.02 -19.50 -21.21
C ASP A 541 67.83 -18.55 -21.37
N ALA A 542 66.68 -19.05 -21.84
CA ALA A 542 65.44 -18.28 -21.92
C ALA A 542 64.96 -17.81 -20.54
N ILE A 543 64.93 -18.71 -19.55
CA ILE A 543 64.56 -18.39 -18.17
C ILE A 543 65.54 -17.37 -17.56
N ASN A 544 66.84 -17.58 -17.71
CA ASN A 544 67.86 -16.66 -17.21
C ASN A 544 67.79 -15.28 -17.88
N THR A 545 67.36 -15.22 -19.15
CA THR A 545 67.20 -13.95 -19.89
C THR A 545 65.93 -13.22 -19.46
N ALA A 546 64.79 -13.91 -19.33
CA ALA A 546 63.55 -13.30 -18.84
C ALA A 546 63.65 -12.86 -17.37
N ALA A 547 64.43 -13.57 -16.54
CA ALA A 547 64.65 -13.23 -15.13
C ALA A 547 65.43 -11.91 -14.93
N GLN A 548 66.01 -11.34 -15.99
CA GLN A 548 66.66 -10.03 -15.94
C GLN A 548 65.64 -8.89 -15.80
N ILE A 549 64.35 -9.14 -16.07
CA ILE A 549 63.27 -8.16 -15.89
C ILE A 549 62.92 -8.08 -14.40
N ALA A 550 63.40 -7.00 -13.75
CA ALA A 550 63.28 -6.81 -12.31
C ALA A 550 61.83 -6.74 -11.80
N PRO A 551 61.57 -7.16 -10.54
CA PRO A 551 60.26 -7.06 -9.91
C PRO A 551 59.78 -5.62 -9.82
N GLY A 552 58.49 -5.40 -10.13
CA GLY A 552 57.86 -4.07 -10.12
C GLY A 552 57.94 -3.31 -11.46
N ARG A 553 58.61 -3.85 -12.48
CA ARG A 553 58.61 -3.31 -13.85
C ARG A 553 57.39 -3.77 -14.65
N ALA A 554 57.03 -3.02 -15.68
CA ALA A 554 55.82 -3.22 -16.46
C ALA A 554 55.66 -4.64 -17.07
N LEU A 555 56.75 -5.25 -17.58
CA LEU A 555 56.72 -6.60 -18.18
C LEU A 555 57.05 -7.74 -17.22
N HIS A 556 57.30 -7.46 -15.93
CA HIS A 556 57.73 -8.47 -14.96
C HIS A 556 56.71 -9.61 -14.80
N GLY A 557 55.41 -9.30 -14.77
CA GLY A 557 54.37 -10.33 -14.67
C GLY A 557 54.31 -11.24 -15.89
N GLU A 558 54.49 -10.70 -17.10
CA GLU A 558 54.55 -11.49 -18.34
C GLU A 558 55.82 -12.36 -18.38
N ALA A 559 56.95 -11.80 -17.97
CA ALA A 559 58.21 -12.52 -17.86
C ALA A 559 58.11 -13.69 -16.87
N GLN A 560 57.51 -13.48 -15.69
CA GLN A 560 57.36 -14.52 -14.69
C GLN A 560 56.44 -15.66 -15.17
N ASN A 561 55.36 -15.32 -15.88
CA ASN A 561 54.48 -16.32 -16.49
C ASN A 561 55.23 -17.17 -17.52
N ALA A 562 56.02 -16.52 -18.40
CA ALA A 562 56.83 -17.21 -19.39
C ALA A 562 57.88 -18.12 -18.74
N ILE A 563 58.58 -17.64 -17.69
CA ILE A 563 59.53 -18.42 -16.91
C ILE A 563 58.86 -19.68 -16.34
N SER A 564 57.70 -19.53 -15.69
CA SER A 564 57.00 -20.67 -15.07
C SER A 564 56.61 -21.75 -16.09
N LEU A 565 56.23 -21.34 -17.30
CA LEU A 565 55.91 -22.26 -18.39
C LEU A 565 57.15 -23.03 -18.86
N TRP A 566 58.25 -22.32 -19.11
CA TRP A 566 59.50 -22.93 -19.56
C TRP A 566 60.14 -23.82 -18.49
N GLU A 567 59.95 -23.50 -17.21
CA GLU A 567 60.42 -24.34 -16.10
C GLU A 567 59.69 -25.68 -16.08
N ALA A 568 58.37 -25.65 -16.27
CA ALA A 568 57.55 -26.86 -16.35
C ALA A 568 57.90 -27.70 -17.59
N GLU A 569 58.06 -27.05 -18.76
CA GLU A 569 58.44 -27.72 -20.01
C GLU A 569 59.81 -28.39 -19.89
N ARG A 570 60.80 -27.69 -19.33
CA ARG A 570 62.15 -28.25 -19.10
C ARG A 570 62.13 -29.42 -18.14
N ALA A 571 61.38 -29.31 -17.03
CA ALA A 571 61.25 -30.40 -16.07
C ALA A 571 60.58 -31.64 -16.70
N TYR A 572 59.60 -31.43 -17.58
CA TYR A 572 58.96 -32.50 -18.33
C TYR A 572 59.94 -33.17 -19.30
N ILE A 573 60.73 -32.40 -20.06
CA ILE A 573 61.76 -32.94 -20.97
C ILE A 573 62.81 -33.75 -20.20
N TRP A 574 63.36 -33.22 -19.11
CA TRP A 574 64.33 -33.95 -18.27
C TRP A 574 63.76 -35.22 -17.67
N LYS A 575 62.48 -35.23 -17.32
CA LYS A 575 61.81 -36.43 -16.84
C LYS A 575 61.75 -37.50 -17.93
N LEU A 576 61.40 -37.13 -19.17
CA LEU A 576 61.38 -38.06 -20.30
C LEU A 576 62.78 -38.61 -20.59
N GLU A 577 63.80 -37.75 -20.62
CA GLU A 577 65.19 -38.16 -20.82
C GLU A 577 65.69 -39.10 -19.70
N ALA A 578 65.28 -38.86 -18.45
CA ALA A 578 65.61 -39.73 -17.32
C ALA A 578 64.89 -41.09 -17.38
N GLU A 579 63.62 -41.10 -17.81
CA GLU A 579 62.86 -42.35 -18.03
C GLU A 579 63.45 -43.17 -19.19
N GLU A 580 63.89 -42.51 -20.27
CA GLU A 580 64.58 -43.13 -21.40
C GLU A 580 65.95 -43.69 -21.00
N ALA A 581 66.78 -42.92 -20.29
CA ALA A 581 68.06 -43.37 -19.78
C ALA A 581 67.92 -44.52 -18.75
N ALA A 582 66.88 -44.51 -17.91
CA ALA A 582 66.59 -45.60 -16.99
C ALA A 582 66.12 -46.86 -17.74
N ALA A 583 65.36 -46.71 -18.83
CA ALA A 583 64.96 -47.82 -19.69
C ALA A 583 66.16 -48.44 -20.44
N GLU A 584 67.09 -47.62 -20.92
CA GLU A 584 68.36 -48.08 -21.53
C GLU A 584 69.25 -48.81 -20.50
N ALA A 585 69.39 -48.26 -19.29
CA ALA A 585 70.16 -48.91 -18.22
C ALA A 585 69.54 -50.24 -17.76
N ALA A 586 68.20 -50.33 -17.68
CA ALA A 586 67.50 -51.58 -17.37
C ALA A 586 67.64 -52.63 -18.48
N ALA A 587 67.72 -52.20 -19.74
CA ALA A 587 67.99 -53.09 -20.88
C ALA A 587 69.42 -53.63 -20.87
N GLU A 588 70.40 -52.86 -20.41
CA GLU A 588 71.79 -53.31 -20.22
C GLU A 588 71.93 -54.29 -19.04
N GLU A 589 71.23 -54.08 -17.92
CA GLU A 589 71.24 -55.03 -16.78
C GLU A 589 70.62 -56.40 -17.13
N GLN A 590 69.65 -56.45 -18.03
CA GLN A 590 69.02 -57.71 -18.47
C GLN A 590 69.90 -58.55 -19.42
N GLN A 591 70.96 -57.99 -20.00
CA GLN A 591 71.90 -58.72 -20.86
C GLN A 591 73.11 -59.30 -20.11
N ALA A 592 73.27 -59.02 -18.80
CA ALA A 592 74.49 -59.35 -18.05
C ALA A 592 74.36 -60.42 -16.93
N ALA A 593 73.27 -61.21 -16.84
CA ALA A 593 73.11 -62.25 -15.79
C ALA A 593 72.75 -63.67 -16.31
N PRO A 594 73.20 -64.76 -15.63
CA PRO A 594 73.34 -66.11 -16.20
C PRO A 594 72.04 -66.95 -16.21
N ILE A 595 71.97 -67.89 -17.16
CA ILE A 595 70.88 -68.85 -17.37
C ILE A 595 71.15 -70.13 -16.56
N GLU A 596 70.22 -70.52 -15.68
CA GLU A 596 69.74 -71.90 -15.43
C GLU A 596 68.83 -71.91 -14.19
N SER A 597 67.49 -71.95 -14.33
CA SER A 597 66.61 -73.08 -14.67
C SER A 597 66.11 -73.87 -13.44
N PRO A 598 64.89 -74.42 -13.48
CA PRO A 598 63.88 -74.11 -12.47
C PRO A 598 63.57 -75.26 -11.48
N SER A 599 62.81 -74.86 -10.44
CA SER A 599 61.87 -75.67 -9.63
C SER A 599 62.39 -76.23 -8.32
N SER A 600 61.81 -75.74 -7.21
CA SER A 600 61.02 -76.56 -6.28
C SER A 600 60.45 -75.70 -5.14
N GLU A 601 59.12 -75.65 -4.99
CA GLU A 601 58.43 -75.32 -3.73
C GLU A 601 58.93 -76.25 -2.60
N PRO A 602 58.98 -75.83 -1.32
CA PRO A 602 57.73 -75.60 -0.55
C PRO A 602 57.76 -74.62 0.66
N MET A 603 56.54 -74.24 1.06
CA MET A 603 56.03 -74.01 2.44
C MET A 603 56.50 -72.83 3.32
N THR A 604 55.59 -71.84 3.44
CA THR A 604 55.03 -71.21 4.66
C THR A 604 55.82 -71.20 5.99
N GLN A 605 56.08 -70.00 6.55
CA GLN A 605 55.56 -69.50 7.85
C GLN A 605 55.95 -68.01 8.11
N PRO A 606 55.27 -67.29 9.03
CA PRO A 606 54.97 -65.84 8.96
C PRO A 606 55.77 -64.99 10.00
N PRO A 607 55.49 -63.68 10.17
CA PRO A 607 56.46 -62.63 10.53
C PRO A 607 56.59 -62.37 12.04
N PRO A 608 57.56 -61.53 12.43
CA PRO A 608 57.33 -60.58 13.52
C PRO A 608 57.86 -59.15 13.27
N PRO A 609 57.49 -58.18 14.12
CA PRO A 609 57.15 -56.82 13.70
C PRO A 609 58.00 -55.70 14.33
N THR A 610 57.87 -54.49 13.76
CA THR A 610 57.81 -53.14 14.41
C THR A 610 58.90 -52.62 15.38
N ILE A 611 58.91 -51.27 15.46
CA ILE A 611 59.45 -50.35 16.50
C ILE A 611 60.93 -49.99 16.27
N GLY A 612 61.43 -48.75 16.34
CA GLY A 612 61.04 -47.40 16.79
C GLY A 612 62.27 -46.49 16.49
N ASN A 613 62.20 -45.17 16.32
CA ASN A 613 61.65 -44.10 17.16
C ASN A 613 61.08 -42.97 16.31
#